data_AF-A0A970BFP9-F1
#
_entry.id   AF-A0A970BFP9-F1
#
_cell.length_a   1.000
_cell.length_b   1.000
_cell.length_c   1.000
_cell.angle_alpha   90.00
_cell.angle_beta   90.00
_cell.angle_gamma   90.00
#
_symmetry.space_group_name_H-M   'P 1'
#
loop_
_entity.id
_entity.type
_entity.pdbx_description
1 polymer ?
#
loop_
_entity_poly.entity_id
_entity_poly.type
_entity_poly.pdbx_seq_one_letter_code
_entity_poly.pdbx_strand_id
1 'polypeptide(L)'
;GDSLKADDYKQKAKDVMDRVVEVMPYELFPMNYFDIDFAEAFYSIGDSIKGDEALLEIARVSHQELDFFFYTLNDKQVNKVVIEIQMAMATISRVINATIRNEREEIYMELMQKFEAYNNAFDRLRI
;
A
#
# COMPACT_ATOMS: atom_id res chain seq x y z
N GLY A 1 -9.59 -34.60 9.77
CA GLY A 1 -9.22 -34.29 11.16
C GLY A 1 -8.66 -32.88 11.24
N ASP A 2 -7.54 -32.65 10.58
CA ASP A 2 -6.84 -31.36 10.64
C ASP A 2 -7.24 -30.37 9.54
N SER A 3 -7.64 -30.85 8.35
CA SER A 3 -8.14 -29.99 7.26
C SER A 3 -9.42 -29.22 7.62
N LEU A 4 -10.41 -29.90 8.21
CA LEU A 4 -11.66 -29.28 8.69
C LEU A 4 -11.42 -28.20 9.76
N LYS A 5 -10.38 -28.34 10.59
CA LYS A 5 -10.01 -27.33 11.58
C LYS A 5 -9.32 -26.14 10.92
N ALA A 6 -8.44 -26.38 9.95
CA ALA A 6 -7.79 -25.32 9.19
C ALA A 6 -8.83 -24.45 8.45
N ASP A 7 -9.85 -25.07 7.87
CA ASP A 7 -10.94 -24.36 7.18
C ASP A 7 -11.77 -23.50 8.16
N ASP A 8 -12.07 -24.01 9.37
CA ASP A 8 -12.78 -23.25 10.42
C ASP A 8 -11.96 -22.06 10.92
N TYR A 9 -10.65 -22.21 11.10
CA TYR A 9 -9.77 -21.09 11.48
C TYR A 9 -9.66 -20.04 10.38
N LYS A 10 -9.60 -20.47 9.11
CA LYS A 10 -9.56 -19.57 7.97
C LYS A 10 -10.85 -18.74 7.87
N GLN A 11 -12.01 -19.35 8.12
CA GLN A 11 -13.27 -18.62 8.15
C GLN A 11 -13.32 -17.60 9.29
N LYS A 12 -12.90 -17.99 10.50
CA LYS A 12 -12.84 -17.05 11.63
C LYS A 12 -11.88 -15.90 11.38
N ALA A 13 -10.73 -16.16 10.75
CA ALA A 13 -9.79 -15.11 10.37
C ALA A 13 -10.44 -14.14 9.36
N LYS A 14 -11.18 -14.66 8.38
CA LYS A 14 -11.96 -13.84 7.46
C LYS A 14 -12.96 -12.95 8.18
N ASP A 15 -13.75 -13.51 9.10
CA ASP A 15 -14.76 -12.76 9.85
C ASP A 15 -14.13 -11.61 10.67
N VAL A 16 -12.94 -11.84 11.26
CA VAL A 16 -12.19 -10.80 11.99
C VAL A 16 -11.69 -9.72 11.04
N MET A 17 -11.09 -10.10 9.92
CA MET A 17 -10.58 -9.14 8.93
C MET A 17 -11.70 -8.28 8.35
N ASP A 18 -12.85 -8.88 8.07
CA ASP A 18 -14.04 -8.18 7.58
C ASP A 18 -14.56 -7.18 8.63
N ARG A 19 -14.55 -7.58 9.90
CA ARG A 19 -14.93 -6.68 11.00
C ARG A 19 -13.97 -5.50 11.13
N VAL A 20 -12.66 -5.68 10.89
CA VAL A 20 -11.68 -4.59 10.91
C VAL A 20 -12.02 -3.52 9.89
N VAL A 21 -12.34 -3.91 8.65
CA VAL A 21 -12.74 -2.98 7.58
C VAL A 21 -14.05 -2.27 7.92
N GLU A 22 -15.01 -2.96 8.53
CA GLU A 22 -16.29 -2.36 8.93
C GLU A 22 -16.12 -1.27 10.02
N VAL A 23 -15.24 -1.51 11.00
CA VAL A 23 -15.04 -0.57 12.12
C VAL A 23 -14.02 0.53 11.81
N MET A 24 -13.09 0.28 10.90
CA MET A 24 -12.06 1.22 10.44
C MET A 24 -12.08 1.27 8.91
N PRO A 25 -13.12 1.86 8.31
CA PRO A 25 -13.18 2.01 6.86
C PRO A 25 -12.07 2.96 6.39
N TYR A 26 -11.54 2.70 5.21
CA TYR A 26 -10.34 3.37 4.69
C TYR A 26 -10.49 4.89 4.56
N GLU A 27 -11.72 5.40 4.35
CA GLU A 27 -11.96 6.84 4.29
C GLU A 27 -11.83 7.53 5.66
N LEU A 28 -12.03 6.78 6.75
CA LEU A 28 -11.87 7.29 8.12
C LEU A 28 -10.49 7.00 8.69
N PHE A 29 -9.87 5.89 8.29
CA PHE A 29 -8.54 5.48 8.70
C PHE A 29 -7.64 5.28 7.48
N PRO A 30 -6.95 6.35 7.02
CA PRO A 30 -6.05 6.28 5.89
C PRO A 30 -4.90 5.32 6.17
N MET A 31 -4.75 4.32 5.31
CA MET A 31 -3.70 3.33 5.46
C MET A 31 -2.34 3.87 5.05
N ASN A 32 -1.30 3.34 5.66
CA ASN A 32 0.08 3.80 5.52
C ASN A 32 1.08 2.62 5.45
N TYR A 33 2.36 2.95 5.56
CA TYR A 33 3.48 2.00 5.53
C TYR A 33 3.30 0.77 6.42
N PHE A 34 2.71 0.92 7.61
CA PHE A 34 2.55 -0.15 8.60
C PHE A 34 1.38 -1.09 8.27
N ASP A 35 0.46 -0.68 7.40
CA ASP A 35 -0.76 -1.42 7.10
C ASP A 35 -0.58 -2.41 5.94
N ILE A 36 0.62 -2.51 5.36
CA ILE A 36 0.90 -3.47 4.28
C ILE A 36 0.75 -4.92 4.77
N ASP A 37 1.11 -5.19 6.03
CA ASP A 37 0.93 -6.52 6.62
C ASP A 37 -0.56 -6.88 6.77
N PHE A 38 -1.44 -5.88 6.89
CA PHE A 38 -2.89 -6.08 6.89
C PHE A 38 -3.39 -6.50 5.50
N ALA A 39 -2.88 -5.88 4.43
CA ALA A 39 -3.18 -6.31 3.07
C ALA A 39 -2.68 -7.74 2.81
N GLU A 40 -1.47 -8.08 3.29
CA GLU A 40 -0.92 -9.44 3.16
C GLU A 40 -1.70 -10.50 3.94
N ALA A 41 -2.32 -10.11 5.06
CA ALA A 41 -3.19 -11.00 5.81
C ALA A 41 -4.42 -11.45 4.98
N PHE A 42 -5.00 -10.57 4.14
CA PHE A 42 -6.09 -10.96 3.22
C PHE A 42 -5.66 -12.03 2.21
N TYR A 43 -4.47 -11.89 1.63
CA TYR A 43 -3.92 -12.91 0.72
C TYR A 43 -3.70 -14.24 1.44
N SER A 44 -3.22 -14.22 2.69
CA SER A 44 -2.98 -15.43 3.49
C SER A 44 -4.26 -16.26 3.73
N ILE A 45 -5.42 -15.58 3.77
CA ILE A 45 -6.74 -16.21 3.90
C ILE A 45 -7.43 -16.42 2.53
N GLY A 46 -6.71 -16.22 1.42
CA GLY A 46 -7.21 -16.42 0.06
C GLY A 46 -8.26 -15.41 -0.40
N ASP A 47 -8.38 -14.26 0.26
CA ASP A 47 -9.25 -13.17 -0.17
C ASP A 47 -8.44 -12.15 -0.96
N SER A 48 -8.06 -12.53 -2.18
CA SER A 48 -7.16 -11.72 -2.99
C SER A 48 -7.77 -10.38 -3.42
N ILE A 49 -9.09 -10.29 -3.52
CA ILE A 49 -9.79 -9.04 -3.87
C ILE A 49 -9.58 -8.00 -2.77
N LYS A 50 -9.83 -8.37 -1.51
CA LYS A 50 -9.62 -7.44 -0.38
C LYS A 50 -8.15 -7.12 -0.15
N GLY A 51 -7.26 -8.06 -0.43
CA GLY A 51 -5.82 -7.80 -0.45
C GLY A 51 -5.43 -6.72 -1.45
N ASP A 52 -6.05 -6.72 -2.64
CA ASP A 52 -5.80 -5.68 -3.65
C ASP A 52 -6.33 -4.34 -3.21
N GLU A 53 -7.59 -4.31 -2.76
CA GLU A 53 -8.24 -3.08 -2.30
C GLU A 53 -7.38 -2.42 -1.23
N ALA A 54 -6.85 -3.22 -0.30
CA ALA A 54 -5.98 -2.71 0.74
C ALA A 54 -4.63 -2.19 0.18
N LEU A 55 -3.95 -2.93 -0.69
CA LEU A 55 -2.69 -2.47 -1.30
C LEU A 55 -2.87 -1.19 -2.13
N LEU A 56 -3.93 -1.14 -2.94
CA LEU A 56 -4.27 0.00 -3.78
C LEU A 56 -4.56 1.24 -2.94
N GLU A 57 -5.24 1.08 -1.81
CA GLU A 57 -5.53 2.20 -0.91
C GLU A 57 -4.27 2.75 -0.24
N ILE A 58 -3.36 1.88 0.23
CA ILE A 58 -2.05 2.29 0.76
C ILE A 58 -1.24 3.06 -0.30
N ALA A 59 -1.23 2.53 -1.53
CA ALA A 59 -0.56 3.19 -2.66
C ALA A 59 -1.22 4.52 -3.00
N ARG A 60 -2.56 4.60 -2.99
CA ARG A 60 -3.33 5.81 -3.28
C ARG A 60 -2.94 6.94 -2.34
N VAL A 61 -2.88 6.70 -1.03
CA VAL A 61 -2.47 7.69 -0.03
C VAL A 61 -1.04 8.17 -0.31
N SER A 62 -0.10 7.24 -0.47
CA SER A 62 1.31 7.57 -0.72
C SER A 62 1.51 8.34 -2.04
N HIS A 63 0.74 7.98 -3.08
CA HIS A 63 0.73 8.69 -4.35
C HIS A 63 0.20 10.12 -4.22
N GLN A 64 -0.86 10.33 -3.43
CA GLN A 64 -1.38 11.68 -3.18
C GLN A 64 -0.37 12.56 -2.46
N GLU A 65 0.35 12.01 -1.49
CA GLU A 65 1.43 12.70 -0.79
C GLU A 65 2.56 13.09 -1.76
N LEU A 66 3.07 12.15 -2.55
CA LEU A 66 4.13 12.42 -3.51
C LEU A 66 3.69 13.40 -4.61
N ASP A 67 2.46 13.29 -5.10
CA ASP A 67 1.90 14.23 -6.08
C ASP A 67 1.87 15.66 -5.49
N PHE A 68 1.44 15.80 -4.23
CA PHE A 68 1.46 17.09 -3.54
C PHE A 68 2.89 17.61 -3.37
N PHE A 69 3.81 16.78 -2.88
CA PHE A 69 5.18 17.18 -2.63
C PHE A 69 5.91 17.59 -3.91
N PHE A 70 5.85 16.80 -4.98
CA PHE A 70 6.63 17.08 -6.18
C PHE A 70 5.99 18.08 -7.14
N TYR A 71 4.66 18.19 -7.16
CA TYR A 71 3.96 18.99 -8.18
C TYR A 71 3.24 20.23 -7.63
N THR A 72 3.11 20.36 -6.31
CA THR A 72 2.47 21.53 -5.69
C THR A 72 3.44 22.41 -4.91
N LEU A 73 4.42 21.81 -4.24
CA LEU A 73 5.39 22.56 -3.43
C LEU A 73 6.52 23.13 -4.29
N ASN A 74 7.09 24.26 -3.86
CA ASN A 74 8.35 24.76 -4.43
C ASN A 74 9.57 24.11 -3.76
N ASP A 75 10.75 24.23 -4.38
CA ASP A 75 11.99 23.58 -3.93
C ASP A 75 12.33 23.84 -2.46
N LYS A 76 12.08 25.05 -1.94
CA LYS A 76 12.35 25.37 -0.52
C LYS A 76 11.39 24.66 0.43
N GLN A 77 10.15 24.42 0.01
CA GLN A 77 9.16 23.66 0.78
C GLN A 77 9.45 22.16 0.67
N VAL A 78 9.76 21.67 -0.52
CA VAL A 78 10.14 20.27 -0.76
C VAL A 78 11.32 19.85 0.10
N ASN A 79 12.35 20.69 0.19
CA ASN A 79 13.52 20.43 1.04
C ASN A 79 13.20 20.26 2.54
N LYS A 80 12.04 20.74 3.00
CA LYS A 80 11.60 20.57 4.39
C LYS A 80 10.86 19.26 4.63
N VAL A 81 10.43 18.58 3.58
CA VAL A 81 9.62 17.35 3.65
C VAL A 81 10.30 16.14 2.99
N VAL A 82 11.64 16.18 2.90
CA VAL A 82 12.42 15.11 2.24
C VAL A 82 12.25 13.76 2.93
N ILE A 83 12.10 13.75 4.27
CA ILE A 83 11.91 12.52 5.03
C ILE A 83 10.54 11.91 4.69
N GLU A 84 9.50 12.73 4.61
CA GLU A 84 8.15 12.34 4.24
C GLU A 84 8.10 11.80 2.80
N ILE A 85 8.81 12.44 1.87
CA ILE A 85 8.99 11.94 0.50
C ILE A 85 9.64 10.55 0.51
N GLN A 86 10.74 10.38 1.26
CA GLN A 86 11.42 9.08 1.37
C GLN A 86 10.52 8.01 1.97
N MET A 87 9.71 8.35 2.98
CA MET A 87 8.74 7.44 3.58
C MET A 87 7.65 7.04 2.57
N ALA A 88 7.03 7.98 1.87
CA ALA A 88 6.01 7.69 0.87
C ALA A 88 6.55 6.85 -0.29
N MET A 89 7.79 7.13 -0.75
CA MET A 89 8.48 6.28 -1.74
C MET A 89 8.74 4.87 -1.21
N ALA A 90 9.18 4.73 0.04
CA ALA A 90 9.40 3.43 0.67
C ALA A 90 8.09 2.64 0.82
N THR A 91 6.97 3.31 1.11
CA THR A 91 5.64 2.70 1.14
C THR A 91 5.28 2.11 -0.21
N ILE A 92 5.35 2.89 -1.30
CA ILE A 92 5.04 2.40 -2.65
C ILE A 92 5.95 1.23 -3.04
N SER A 93 7.25 1.32 -2.74
CA SER A 93 8.19 0.22 -3.00
C SER A 93 7.80 -1.05 -2.22
N ARG A 94 7.36 -0.93 -0.97
CA ARG A 94 6.89 -2.07 -0.18
C ARG A 94 5.58 -2.65 -0.72
N VAL A 95 4.66 -1.81 -1.21
CA VAL A 95 3.43 -2.25 -1.91
C VAL A 95 3.79 -3.03 -3.18
N ILE A 96 4.67 -2.50 -4.03
CA ILE A 96 5.16 -3.18 -5.24
C ILE A 96 5.79 -4.54 -4.91
N ASN A 97 6.57 -4.61 -3.82
CA ASN A 97 7.12 -5.90 -3.40
C ASN A 97 6.03 -6.87 -2.92
N ALA A 98 4.95 -6.38 -2.31
CA ALA A 98 3.80 -7.20 -1.91
C ALA A 98 3.02 -7.70 -3.13
N THR A 99 2.86 -6.89 -4.19
CA THR A 99 2.21 -7.35 -5.42
C THR A 99 3.00 -8.47 -6.10
N ILE A 100 4.34 -8.39 -6.11
CA ILE A 100 5.20 -9.46 -6.64
C ILE A 100 5.04 -10.75 -5.83
N ARG A 101 5.10 -10.68 -4.49
CA ARG A 101 4.96 -11.85 -3.60
C ARG A 101 3.63 -12.57 -3.76
N ASN A 102 2.58 -11.84 -4.10
CA ASN A 102 1.22 -12.35 -4.22
C ASN A 102 0.75 -12.47 -5.68
N GLU A 103 1.68 -12.44 -6.65
CA GLU A 103 1.43 -12.67 -8.08
C GLU A 103 0.39 -11.69 -8.70
N ARG A 104 0.40 -10.43 -8.25
CA ARG A 104 -0.54 -9.38 -8.70
C ARG A 104 0.03 -8.52 -9.82
N GLU A 105 0.20 -9.13 -11.00
CA GLU A 105 0.90 -8.52 -12.14
C GLU A 105 0.27 -7.21 -12.65
N GLU A 106 -1.05 -7.14 -12.79
CA GLU A 106 -1.73 -5.94 -13.29
C GLU A 106 -1.50 -4.72 -12.37
N ILE A 107 -1.65 -4.92 -11.06
CA ILE A 107 -1.42 -3.88 -10.05
C ILE A 107 0.06 -3.50 -10.00
N TYR A 108 0.96 -4.48 -10.09
CA TYR A 108 2.39 -4.23 -10.18
C TYR A 108 2.73 -3.27 -11.32
N MET A 109 2.21 -3.53 -12.52
CA MET A 109 2.50 -2.72 -13.70
C MET A 109 1.99 -1.28 -13.55
N GLU A 110 0.79 -1.10 -12.99
CA GLU A 110 0.23 0.22 -12.70
C GLU A 110 1.09 1.02 -11.72
N LEU A 111 1.45 0.40 -10.59
CA LEU A 111 2.22 1.06 -9.54
C LEU A 111 3.64 1.39 -9.97
N MET A 112 4.29 0.49 -10.73
CA MET A 112 5.65 0.70 -11.22
C MET A 112 5.74 1.91 -12.15
N GLN A 113 4.78 2.08 -13.07
CA GLN A 113 4.78 3.21 -13.99
C GLN A 113 4.78 4.55 -13.23
N LYS A 114 3.93 4.68 -12.21
CA LYS A 114 3.85 5.91 -11.40
C LYS A 114 5.09 6.07 -10.51
N PHE A 115 5.60 4.97 -9.96
CA PHE A 115 6.79 4.97 -9.13
C PHE A 115 8.05 5.44 -9.87
N GLU A 116 8.23 5.04 -11.13
CA GLU A 116 9.34 5.53 -11.97
C GLU A 116 9.29 7.04 -12.18
N ALA A 117 8.10 7.63 -12.35
CA ALA A 117 7.94 9.07 -12.47
C ALA A 117 8.40 9.82 -11.20
N TYR A 118 8.08 9.27 -10.01
CA TYR A 118 8.53 9.83 -8.74
C TYR A 118 10.03 9.68 -8.52
N ASN A 119 10.63 8.54 -8.86
CA ASN A 119 12.08 8.37 -8.78
C ASN A 119 12.80 9.44 -9.61
N ASN A 120 12.36 9.65 -10.86
CA ASN A 120 12.90 10.70 -11.71
C ASN A 120 12.73 12.10 -11.12
N ALA A 121 11.61 12.39 -10.44
CA ALA A 121 11.39 13.67 -9.77
C ALA A 121 12.30 13.84 -8.55
N PHE A 122 12.48 12.79 -7.76
CA PHE A 122 13.33 12.79 -6.60
C PHE A 122 14.80 12.97 -6.95
N ASP A 123 15.28 12.30 -8.00
CA ASP A 123 16.67 12.42 -8.45
C ASP A 123 17.04 13.86 -8.84
N ARG A 124 16.11 14.60 -9.45
CA ARG A 124 16.31 16.02 -9.80
C ARG A 124 16.49 16.95 -8.60
N LEU A 125 15.99 16.57 -7.41
CA LEU A 125 16.18 17.35 -6.18
C LEU A 125 17.56 17.15 -5.53
N ARG A 126 18.25 16.07 -5.88
CA ARG A 126 19.56 15.70 -5.30
C ARG A 126 20.75 16.29 -6.07
N ILE A 127 20.48 17.05 -7.14
CA ILE A 127 21.44 17.76 -8.00
C ILE A 127 21.39 19.25 -7.67
#